data_AF-A0A1Z4RAJ5-F1
#
_entry.id   AF-A0A1Z4RAJ5-F1
#
_cell.length_a   1.000
_cell.length_b   1.000
_cell.length_c   1.000
_cell.angle_alpha   90.00
_cell.angle_beta   90.00
_cell.angle_gamma   90.00
#
_symmetry.space_group_name_H-M   'P 1'
#
loop_
_entity.id
_entity.type
_entity.pdbx_description
1 polymer ?
#
loop_
_entity_poly.entity_id
_entity_poly.type
_entity_poly.pdbx_seq_one_letter_code
_entity_poly.pdbx_strand_id
1 'polypeptide(L)'
;MAITATVNFSLVLFDLSYIPWRDFYLRNIPQVISLYDPVKGIQPHRETDGYLATVKALEEQVSQTGLQSPQAAAKLEELRRLSTEIIETNPFAGANKSGTLEKIKNRMRDHLSEKSAKTAFARFWSQPYLSQKSWNQEIAFFNRRIKPLIATNYYRQIGENSEPIDWFGLIDLPFSLLFGAELLARSFFIKRRHPEFSWLEAILWRWYNFLFLIPFWRSLRIIPVLIRLDRAKIIKLQLLRTQVHRGIVSNFAEELTEIVVVRVINQVQLSIKRGELTRWLSPKETFRHYIDINDVNEVEALSTILLQTIIYQVFPQIQPEIIAILKHNINAALKQSPLYRNLLVLPGVDQMQAQFSEQIATQIATNLYQAIVNAAEDPTSAKLSSQLIQRFTESLSSEMQKKHVISEIQALLFDFLEEIKINYVQRLSQEDFEQIIEQTRKMKIPTTIQSTAIVPKPRNE
;
A
#
# COMPACT_ATOMS: atom_id res chain seq x y z
N MET A 1 8.22 -20.24 -8.47
CA MET A 1 7.24 -19.89 -7.41
C MET A 1 6.03 -19.10 -7.88
N ALA A 2 6.16 -18.00 -8.64
CA ALA A 2 4.98 -17.29 -9.17
C ALA A 2 4.17 -18.17 -10.15
N ILE A 3 4.83 -18.77 -11.14
CA ILE A 3 4.20 -19.71 -12.08
C ILE A 3 3.53 -20.88 -11.36
N THR A 4 4.24 -21.53 -10.42
CA THR A 4 3.70 -22.63 -9.60
C THR A 4 2.44 -22.24 -8.84
N ALA A 5 2.42 -21.03 -8.26
CA ALA A 5 1.25 -20.49 -7.57
C ALA A 5 0.08 -20.24 -8.52
N THR A 6 0.36 -19.71 -9.71
CA THR A 6 -0.66 -19.54 -10.76
C THR A 6 -1.23 -20.88 -11.21
N VAL A 7 -0.40 -21.87 -11.49
CA VAL A 7 -0.84 -23.23 -11.86
C VAL A 7 -1.70 -23.85 -10.77
N ASN A 8 -1.28 -23.78 -9.50
CA ASN A 8 -2.09 -24.26 -8.39
C ASN A 8 -3.44 -23.55 -8.31
N PHE A 9 -3.46 -22.23 -8.45
CA PHE A 9 -4.70 -21.47 -8.41
C PHE A 9 -5.62 -21.76 -9.61
N SER A 10 -5.07 -21.97 -10.81
CA SER A 10 -5.84 -22.42 -11.96
C SER A 10 -6.47 -23.79 -11.72
N LEU A 11 -5.77 -24.73 -11.08
CA LEU A 11 -6.33 -26.03 -10.69
C LEU A 11 -7.47 -25.87 -9.67
N VAL A 12 -7.32 -24.97 -8.69
CA VAL A 12 -8.40 -24.64 -7.73
C VAL A 12 -9.61 -24.05 -8.44
N LEU A 13 -9.42 -23.12 -9.38
CA LEU A 13 -10.54 -22.56 -10.15
C LEU A 13 -11.23 -23.60 -11.01
N PHE A 14 -10.45 -24.47 -11.65
CA PHE A 14 -10.99 -25.61 -12.40
C PHE A 14 -11.85 -26.50 -11.49
N ASP A 15 -11.34 -26.87 -10.31
CA ASP A 15 -12.03 -27.69 -9.32
C ASP A 15 -13.38 -27.11 -8.88
N LEU A 16 -13.40 -25.81 -8.56
CA LEU A 16 -14.60 -25.08 -8.17
C LEU A 16 -15.62 -25.00 -9.32
N SER A 17 -15.15 -24.84 -10.57
CA SER A 17 -15.99 -24.77 -11.76
C SER A 17 -16.47 -26.13 -12.29
N TYR A 18 -15.86 -27.23 -11.83
CA TYR A 18 -16.03 -28.55 -12.45
C TYR A 18 -17.48 -29.05 -12.38
N ILE A 19 -18.11 -29.04 -11.20
CA ILE A 19 -19.48 -29.52 -11.03
C ILE A 19 -20.49 -28.70 -11.86
N PRO A 20 -20.51 -27.34 -11.78
CA PRO A 20 -21.41 -26.54 -12.59
C PRO A 20 -21.23 -26.73 -14.11
N TRP A 21 -20.00 -26.94 -14.58
CA TRP A 21 -19.68 -27.07 -16.00
C TRP A 21 -19.55 -28.53 -16.47
N ARG A 22 -19.85 -29.52 -15.63
CA ARG A 22 -19.70 -30.94 -15.97
C ARG A 22 -20.44 -31.32 -17.25
N ASP A 23 -21.67 -30.82 -17.44
CA ASP A 23 -22.47 -31.12 -18.63
C ASP A 23 -21.84 -30.58 -19.92
N PHE A 24 -21.09 -29.46 -19.81
CA PHE A 24 -20.31 -28.92 -20.92
C PHE A 24 -19.10 -29.81 -21.22
N TYR A 25 -18.36 -30.23 -20.18
CA TYR A 25 -17.22 -31.14 -20.35
C TYR A 25 -17.64 -32.49 -20.93
N LEU A 26 -18.77 -33.06 -20.50
CA LEU A 26 -19.29 -34.31 -21.03
C LEU A 26 -19.54 -34.26 -22.54
N ARG A 27 -19.98 -33.10 -23.06
CA ARG A 27 -20.32 -32.92 -24.47
C ARG A 27 -19.11 -32.58 -25.35
N ASN A 28 -18.19 -31.79 -24.83
CA ASN A 28 -17.09 -31.23 -25.63
C ASN A 28 -15.75 -31.92 -25.37
N ILE A 29 -15.50 -32.39 -24.15
CA ILE A 29 -14.20 -32.92 -23.71
C ILE A 29 -14.40 -34.14 -22.77
N PRO A 30 -14.91 -35.27 -23.27
CA PRO A 30 -15.27 -36.43 -22.44
C PRO A 30 -14.07 -37.04 -21.68
N GLN A 31 -12.84 -36.82 -22.14
CA GLN A 31 -11.62 -37.26 -21.47
C GLN A 31 -11.46 -36.66 -20.07
N VAL A 32 -11.93 -35.41 -19.87
CA VAL A 32 -11.88 -34.73 -18.58
C VAL A 32 -12.81 -35.42 -17.57
N ILE A 33 -13.98 -35.89 -18.04
CA ILE A 33 -14.95 -36.62 -17.20
C ILE A 33 -14.32 -37.90 -16.65
N SER A 34 -13.72 -38.73 -17.51
CA SER A 34 -13.10 -39.98 -17.07
C SER A 34 -11.96 -39.80 -16.07
N LEU A 35 -11.23 -38.69 -16.18
CA LEU A 35 -10.10 -38.39 -15.29
C LEU A 35 -10.56 -37.79 -13.96
N TYR A 36 -11.57 -36.92 -13.99
CA TYR A 36 -11.89 -36.04 -12.86
C TYR A 36 -13.17 -36.42 -12.09
N ASP A 37 -14.09 -37.17 -12.69
CA ASP A 37 -15.25 -37.70 -11.96
C ASP A 37 -14.83 -38.50 -10.70
N PRO A 38 -13.82 -39.39 -10.75
CA PRO A 38 -13.35 -40.09 -9.56
C PRO A 38 -12.86 -39.17 -8.44
N VAL A 39 -12.23 -38.03 -8.81
CA VAL A 39 -11.76 -37.02 -7.84
C VAL A 39 -12.93 -36.41 -7.07
N LYS A 40 -14.08 -36.22 -7.73
CA LYS A 40 -15.31 -35.68 -7.13
C LYS A 40 -16.26 -36.75 -6.59
N GLY A 41 -15.82 -38.02 -6.51
CA GLY A 41 -16.65 -39.14 -6.09
C GLY A 41 -17.86 -39.36 -6.99
N ILE A 42 -17.76 -38.98 -8.26
CA ILE A 42 -18.83 -39.09 -9.24
C ILE A 42 -18.73 -40.45 -9.91
N GLN A 43 -19.87 -41.12 -9.98
CA GLN A 43 -20.05 -42.38 -10.68
C GLN A 43 -21.22 -42.26 -11.66
N PRO A 44 -21.23 -43.07 -12.73
CA PRO A 44 -22.39 -43.16 -13.58
C PRO A 44 -23.60 -43.66 -12.78
N HIS A 45 -24.78 -43.08 -13.05
CA HIS A 45 -25.97 -43.42 -12.27
C HIS A 45 -26.56 -44.74 -12.77
N ARG A 46 -26.65 -45.74 -11.86
CA ARG A 46 -27.03 -47.13 -12.18
C ARG A 46 -28.29 -47.25 -13.05
N GLU A 47 -29.37 -46.56 -12.70
CA GLU A 47 -30.65 -46.64 -13.44
C GLU A 47 -30.55 -46.04 -14.85
N THR A 48 -30.00 -44.84 -15.00
CA THR A 48 -29.93 -44.16 -16.30
C THR A 48 -28.90 -44.79 -17.22
N ASP A 49 -27.78 -45.28 -16.68
CA ASP A 49 -26.79 -46.01 -17.45
C ASP A 49 -27.31 -47.38 -17.88
N GLY A 50 -27.99 -48.10 -16.98
CA GLY A 50 -28.67 -49.35 -17.31
C GLY A 50 -29.69 -49.14 -18.44
N TYR A 51 -30.49 -48.08 -18.37
CA TYR A 51 -31.42 -47.72 -19.44
C TYR A 51 -30.73 -47.45 -20.78
N LEU A 52 -29.64 -46.67 -20.80
CA LEU A 52 -28.89 -46.42 -22.03
C LEU A 52 -28.19 -47.67 -22.57
N ALA A 53 -27.75 -48.58 -21.70
CA ALA A 53 -27.21 -49.87 -22.10
C ALA A 53 -28.29 -50.77 -22.73
N THR A 54 -29.51 -50.79 -22.19
CA THR A 54 -30.64 -51.52 -22.77
C THR A 54 -31.04 -50.93 -24.13
N VAL A 55 -31.00 -49.60 -24.31
CA VAL A 55 -31.22 -48.97 -25.63
C VAL A 55 -30.16 -49.44 -26.63
N LYS A 56 -28.88 -49.42 -26.24
CA LYS A 56 -27.78 -49.88 -27.10
C LYS A 56 -27.95 -51.35 -27.48
N ALA A 57 -28.32 -52.21 -26.53
CA ALA A 57 -28.58 -53.62 -26.79
C ALA A 57 -29.77 -53.83 -27.74
N LEU A 58 -30.82 -53.01 -27.66
CA LEU A 58 -31.91 -53.02 -28.63
C LEU A 58 -31.43 -52.60 -30.03
N GLU A 59 -30.61 -51.56 -30.14
CA GLU A 59 -30.03 -51.12 -31.43
C GLU A 59 -29.22 -52.24 -32.11
N GLU A 60 -28.40 -52.94 -31.33
CA GLU A 60 -27.62 -54.10 -31.79
C GLU A 60 -28.55 -55.27 -32.20
N GLN A 61 -29.56 -55.59 -31.37
CA GLN A 61 -30.52 -56.66 -31.66
C GLN A 61 -31.32 -56.39 -32.94
N VAL A 62 -31.84 -55.17 -33.12
CA VAL A 62 -32.62 -54.80 -34.31
C VAL A 62 -31.76 -54.86 -35.56
N SER A 63 -30.47 -54.55 -35.45
CA SER A 63 -29.52 -54.64 -36.57
C SER A 63 -29.24 -56.09 -37.00
N GLN A 64 -29.35 -57.06 -36.08
CA GLN A 64 -29.05 -58.48 -36.34
C GLN A 64 -30.29 -59.29 -36.73
N THR A 65 -31.40 -59.15 -35.98
CA THR A 65 -32.59 -60.01 -36.11
C THR A 65 -33.84 -59.26 -36.55
N GLY A 66 -33.75 -57.94 -36.70
CA GLY A 66 -34.87 -57.07 -37.05
C GLY A 66 -35.81 -56.76 -35.88
N LEU A 67 -36.59 -55.69 -36.06
CA LEU A 67 -37.52 -55.14 -35.07
C LEU A 67 -38.68 -56.09 -34.70
N GLN A 68 -39.02 -57.02 -35.60
CA GLN A 68 -40.15 -57.96 -35.43
C GLN A 68 -39.77 -59.23 -34.65
N SER A 69 -38.50 -59.37 -34.25
CA SER A 69 -38.04 -60.56 -33.53
C SER A 69 -38.56 -60.59 -32.08
N PRO A 70 -38.84 -61.78 -31.51
CA PRO A 70 -39.24 -61.91 -30.10
C PRO A 70 -38.24 -61.28 -29.12
N GLN A 71 -36.95 -61.34 -29.45
CA GLN A 71 -35.87 -60.75 -28.66
C GLN A 71 -35.96 -59.21 -28.64
N ALA A 72 -36.24 -58.58 -29.79
CA ALA A 72 -36.46 -57.13 -29.86
C ALA A 72 -37.74 -56.73 -29.10
N ALA A 73 -38.82 -57.51 -29.19
CA ALA A 73 -40.06 -57.26 -28.46
C ALA A 73 -39.83 -57.27 -26.93
N ALA A 74 -39.03 -58.22 -26.42
CA ALA A 74 -38.67 -58.28 -25.00
C ALA A 74 -37.86 -57.04 -24.56
N LYS A 75 -36.90 -56.58 -25.38
CA LYS A 75 -36.12 -55.37 -25.07
C LYS A 75 -36.96 -54.09 -25.11
N LEU A 76 -37.91 -54.00 -26.04
CA LEU A 76 -38.87 -52.90 -26.08
C LEU A 76 -39.75 -52.86 -24.83
N GLU A 77 -40.21 -54.01 -24.34
CA GLU A 77 -40.95 -54.11 -23.09
C GLU A 77 -40.13 -53.67 -21.88
N GLU A 78 -38.88 -54.14 -21.80
CA GLU A 78 -37.92 -53.73 -20.77
C GLU A 78 -37.75 -52.19 -20.76
N LEU A 79 -37.58 -51.56 -21.92
CA LEU A 79 -37.45 -50.11 -22.04
C LEU A 79 -38.71 -49.36 -21.62
N ARG A 80 -39.92 -49.89 -21.88
CA ARG A 80 -41.17 -49.29 -21.38
C ARG A 80 -41.23 -49.31 -19.86
N ARG A 81 -40.85 -50.43 -19.24
CA ARG A 81 -40.78 -50.57 -17.78
C ARG A 81 -39.77 -49.60 -17.18
N LEU A 82 -38.54 -49.60 -17.69
CA LEU A 82 -37.47 -48.71 -17.22
C LEU A 82 -37.81 -47.22 -17.44
N SER A 83 -38.50 -46.87 -18.54
CA SER A 83 -38.95 -45.49 -18.76
C SER A 83 -39.95 -45.06 -17.69
N THR A 84 -40.86 -45.95 -17.31
CA THR A 84 -41.85 -45.67 -16.26
C THR A 84 -41.17 -45.53 -14.90
N GLU A 85 -40.23 -46.43 -14.60
CA GLU A 85 -39.40 -46.39 -13.39
C GLU A 85 -38.65 -45.05 -13.27
N ILE A 86 -37.90 -44.64 -14.30
CA ILE A 86 -37.18 -43.35 -14.31
C ILE A 86 -38.12 -42.15 -14.09
N ILE A 87 -39.33 -42.19 -14.64
CA ILE A 87 -40.31 -41.09 -14.50
C ILE A 87 -40.87 -41.05 -13.07
N GLU A 88 -41.06 -42.20 -12.42
CA GLU A 88 -41.61 -42.32 -11.07
C GLU A 88 -40.58 -42.05 -9.97
N THR A 89 -39.40 -42.66 -10.08
CA THR A 89 -38.34 -42.57 -9.07
C THR A 89 -37.55 -41.26 -9.15
N ASN A 90 -37.55 -40.62 -10.32
CA ASN A 90 -36.74 -39.43 -10.61
C ASN A 90 -35.27 -39.59 -10.17
N PRO A 91 -34.48 -40.44 -10.85
CA PRO A 91 -33.07 -40.66 -10.51
C PRO A 91 -32.19 -39.41 -10.72
N PHE A 92 -32.73 -38.35 -11.30
CA PHE A 92 -32.04 -37.08 -11.51
C PHE A 92 -32.07 -36.17 -10.27
N ALA A 93 -32.93 -36.46 -9.29
CA ALA A 93 -33.07 -35.64 -8.09
C ALA A 93 -31.76 -35.59 -7.28
N GLY A 94 -31.06 -36.72 -7.13
CA GLY A 94 -29.81 -36.82 -6.36
C GLY A 94 -28.67 -35.96 -6.90
N ALA A 95 -28.68 -35.63 -8.21
CA ALA A 95 -27.71 -34.75 -8.84
C ALA A 95 -28.21 -33.30 -9.00
N ASN A 96 -29.34 -32.94 -8.38
CA ASN A 96 -30.05 -31.68 -8.58
C ASN A 96 -30.39 -31.40 -10.06
N LYS A 97 -30.78 -32.46 -10.80
CA LYS A 97 -31.05 -32.44 -12.24
C LYS A 97 -32.51 -32.77 -12.58
N SER A 98 -33.46 -32.63 -11.66
CA SER A 98 -34.89 -32.88 -11.92
C SER A 98 -35.43 -32.12 -13.14
N GLY A 99 -34.92 -30.90 -13.40
CA GLY A 99 -35.27 -30.14 -14.61
C GLY A 99 -34.82 -30.80 -15.92
N THR A 100 -33.77 -31.63 -15.90
CA THR A 100 -33.36 -32.45 -17.05
C THR A 100 -34.38 -33.55 -17.33
N LEU A 101 -34.92 -34.20 -16.29
CA LEU A 101 -36.00 -35.17 -16.46
C LEU A 101 -37.26 -34.52 -17.06
N GLU A 102 -37.63 -33.32 -16.60
CA GLU A 102 -38.76 -32.60 -17.20
C GLU A 102 -38.51 -32.24 -18.67
N LYS A 103 -37.28 -31.85 -19.03
CA LYS A 103 -36.91 -31.65 -20.45
C LYS A 103 -37.04 -32.93 -21.26
N ILE A 104 -36.63 -34.08 -20.72
CA ILE A 104 -36.78 -35.39 -21.37
C ILE A 104 -38.26 -35.71 -21.58
N LYS A 105 -39.08 -35.57 -20.52
CA LYS A 105 -40.53 -35.81 -20.55
C LYS A 105 -41.23 -34.92 -21.57
N ASN A 106 -40.88 -33.64 -21.63
CA ASN A 106 -41.47 -32.69 -22.58
C ASN A 106 -41.12 -33.08 -24.02
N ARG A 107 -39.84 -33.33 -24.32
CA ARG A 107 -39.41 -33.72 -25.68
C ARG A 107 -40.11 -34.97 -26.19
N MET A 108 -40.34 -35.95 -25.33
CA MET A 108 -41.06 -37.17 -25.70
C MET A 108 -42.56 -36.93 -25.93
N ARG A 109 -43.19 -36.13 -25.07
CA ARG A 109 -44.60 -35.72 -25.23
C ARG A 109 -44.81 -34.95 -26.53
N ASP A 110 -43.95 -33.98 -26.80
CA ASP A 110 -44.02 -33.12 -27.98
C ASP A 110 -43.80 -33.93 -29.27
N HIS A 111 -42.85 -34.87 -29.27
CA HIS A 111 -42.54 -35.71 -30.43
C HIS A 111 -43.68 -36.68 -30.81
N LEU A 112 -44.44 -37.15 -29.82
CA LEU A 112 -45.54 -38.10 -30.01
C LEU A 112 -46.94 -37.47 -29.95
N SER A 113 -47.02 -36.17 -29.68
CA SER A 113 -48.27 -35.45 -29.40
C SER A 113 -49.11 -36.07 -28.27
N GLU A 114 -48.44 -36.52 -27.20
CA GLU A 114 -49.07 -37.19 -26.05
C GLU A 114 -49.10 -36.29 -24.81
N LYS A 115 -50.19 -36.34 -24.03
CA LYS A 115 -50.31 -35.51 -22.81
C LYS A 115 -49.48 -36.04 -21.63
N SER A 116 -49.33 -37.36 -21.53
CA SER A 116 -48.62 -38.06 -20.46
C SER A 116 -47.25 -38.53 -20.94
N ALA A 117 -46.21 -38.26 -20.14
CA ALA A 117 -44.86 -38.73 -20.45
C ALA A 117 -44.77 -40.26 -20.42
N LYS A 118 -45.45 -40.92 -19.46
CA LYS A 118 -45.48 -42.39 -19.38
C LYS A 118 -46.09 -42.99 -20.64
N THR A 119 -47.20 -42.43 -21.11
CA THR A 119 -47.86 -42.86 -22.35
C THR A 119 -46.99 -42.60 -23.58
N ALA A 120 -46.31 -41.44 -23.63
CA ALA A 120 -45.37 -41.12 -24.70
C ALA A 120 -44.24 -42.16 -24.78
N PHE A 121 -43.56 -42.44 -23.67
CA PHE A 121 -42.50 -43.46 -23.66
C PHE A 121 -43.01 -44.87 -23.97
N ALA A 122 -44.19 -45.24 -23.46
CA ALA A 122 -44.82 -46.52 -23.77
C ALA A 122 -45.12 -46.67 -25.27
N ARG A 123 -45.60 -45.61 -25.92
CA ARG A 123 -45.86 -45.57 -27.36
C ARG A 123 -44.58 -45.56 -28.19
N PHE A 124 -43.58 -44.77 -27.78
CA PHE A 124 -42.28 -44.70 -28.46
C PHE A 124 -41.62 -46.08 -28.54
N TRP A 125 -41.52 -46.77 -27.41
CA TRP A 125 -40.94 -48.11 -27.32
C TRP A 125 -41.93 -49.21 -27.69
N SER A 126 -42.90 -48.94 -28.57
CA SER A 126 -43.82 -49.96 -29.07
C SER A 126 -43.41 -50.41 -30.47
N GLN A 127 -43.46 -51.72 -30.69
CA GLN A 127 -43.15 -52.33 -31.98
C GLN A 127 -44.05 -51.81 -33.12
N PRO A 128 -45.39 -51.60 -32.92
CA PRO A 128 -46.24 -51.02 -33.96
C PRO A 128 -45.80 -49.62 -34.39
N TYR A 129 -45.46 -48.75 -33.42
CA TYR A 129 -45.04 -47.37 -33.71
C TYR A 129 -43.72 -47.32 -34.49
N LEU A 130 -42.70 -48.03 -34.00
CA LEU A 130 -41.37 -48.04 -34.62
C LEU A 130 -41.36 -48.71 -36.01
N SER A 131 -42.29 -49.63 -36.26
CA SER A 131 -42.47 -50.23 -37.58
C SER A 131 -43.15 -49.27 -38.56
N GLN A 132 -44.12 -48.48 -38.09
CA GLN A 132 -44.87 -47.53 -38.92
C GLN A 132 -44.06 -46.26 -39.27
N LYS A 133 -43.29 -45.73 -38.32
CA LYS A 133 -42.58 -44.43 -38.44
C LYS A 133 -41.09 -44.54 -38.80
N SER A 134 -40.64 -45.74 -39.20
CA SER A 134 -39.24 -46.07 -39.51
C SER A 134 -38.31 -46.01 -38.30
N TRP A 135 -37.87 -47.19 -37.86
CA TRP A 135 -36.89 -47.38 -36.78
C TRP A 135 -35.71 -46.39 -36.83
N ASN A 136 -35.07 -46.22 -37.99
CA ASN A 136 -33.88 -45.41 -38.14
C ASN A 136 -34.12 -43.92 -37.82
N GLN A 137 -35.31 -43.39 -38.17
CA GLN A 137 -35.65 -41.99 -37.90
C GLN A 137 -35.91 -41.77 -36.41
N GLU A 138 -36.69 -42.67 -35.80
CA GLU A 138 -37.08 -42.59 -34.40
C GLU A 138 -35.89 -42.79 -33.45
N ILE A 139 -35.02 -43.76 -33.74
CA ILE A 139 -33.81 -43.98 -32.94
C ILE A 139 -32.81 -42.82 -33.10
N ALA A 140 -32.73 -42.21 -34.29
CA ALA A 140 -31.91 -41.01 -34.49
C ALA A 140 -32.45 -39.80 -33.69
N PHE A 141 -33.77 -39.64 -33.60
CA PHE A 141 -34.38 -38.65 -32.70
C PHE A 141 -33.96 -38.92 -31.26
N PHE A 142 -34.14 -40.15 -30.77
CA PHE A 142 -33.78 -40.51 -29.40
C PHE A 142 -32.29 -40.25 -29.10
N ASN A 143 -31.41 -40.72 -29.98
CA ASN A 143 -29.97 -40.58 -29.84
C ASN A 143 -29.49 -39.12 -29.88
N ARG A 144 -30.18 -38.24 -30.61
CA ARG A 144 -29.82 -36.81 -30.70
C ARG A 144 -30.47 -35.95 -29.62
N ARG A 145 -31.72 -36.26 -29.23
CA ARG A 145 -32.55 -35.37 -28.40
C ARG A 145 -32.74 -35.88 -26.96
N ILE A 146 -32.68 -37.18 -26.72
CA ILE A 146 -33.01 -37.77 -25.41
C ILE A 146 -31.77 -38.35 -24.73
N LYS A 147 -31.01 -39.22 -25.41
CA LYS A 147 -29.80 -39.86 -24.88
C LYS A 147 -28.80 -38.87 -24.26
N PRO A 148 -28.47 -37.71 -24.87
CA PRO A 148 -27.52 -36.78 -24.28
C PRO A 148 -28.03 -36.09 -23.01
N LEU A 149 -29.34 -36.09 -22.75
CA LEU A 149 -29.90 -35.58 -21.50
C LEU A 149 -29.79 -36.65 -20.41
N ILE A 150 -30.11 -37.92 -20.73
CA ILE A 150 -30.01 -39.03 -19.79
C ILE A 150 -28.57 -39.24 -19.34
N ALA A 151 -27.60 -39.17 -20.27
CA ALA A 151 -26.18 -39.31 -19.98
C ALA A 151 -25.59 -38.23 -19.06
N THR A 152 -26.29 -37.10 -18.86
CA THR A 152 -25.82 -36.07 -17.90
C THR A 152 -26.05 -36.46 -16.45
N ASN A 153 -26.89 -37.46 -16.18
CA ASN A 153 -27.14 -37.91 -14.83
C ASN A 153 -25.91 -38.61 -14.25
N TYR A 154 -25.73 -38.49 -12.95
CA TYR A 154 -24.65 -39.14 -12.23
C TYR A 154 -25.05 -39.35 -10.77
N TYR A 155 -24.37 -40.28 -10.12
CA TYR A 155 -24.45 -40.45 -8.68
C TYR A 155 -23.19 -39.86 -8.05
N ARG A 156 -23.35 -38.97 -7.08
CA ARG A 156 -22.21 -38.46 -6.29
C ARG A 156 -22.21 -39.17 -4.95
N GLN A 157 -21.13 -39.89 -4.70
CA GLN A 157 -20.95 -40.59 -3.43
C GLN A 157 -20.92 -39.61 -2.27
N ILE A 158 -21.57 -40.00 -1.19
CA ILE A 158 -21.61 -39.27 0.08
C ILE A 158 -20.73 -40.05 1.06
N GLY A 159 -19.78 -39.36 1.69
CA GLY A 159 -18.91 -39.95 2.70
C GLY A 159 -19.64 -40.19 4.03
N GLU A 160 -18.96 -40.83 4.97
CA GLU A 160 -19.47 -41.09 6.32
C GLU A 160 -19.84 -39.81 7.08
N ASN A 161 -19.24 -38.67 6.69
CA ASN A 161 -19.53 -37.34 7.23
C ASN A 161 -20.77 -36.66 6.62
N SER A 162 -21.56 -37.36 5.81
CA SER A 162 -22.72 -36.82 5.07
C SER A 162 -22.39 -35.73 4.06
N GLU A 163 -21.12 -35.50 3.77
CA GLU A 163 -20.70 -34.60 2.70
C GLU A 163 -20.36 -35.38 1.43
N PRO A 164 -20.54 -34.78 0.26
CA PRO A 164 -20.08 -35.40 -0.97
C PRO A 164 -18.57 -35.60 -0.97
N ILE A 165 -18.12 -36.76 -1.43
CA ILE A 165 -16.69 -37.08 -1.51
C ILE A 165 -15.96 -36.06 -2.41
N ASP A 166 -14.80 -35.60 -1.94
CA ASP A 166 -13.94 -34.67 -2.67
C ASP A 166 -12.46 -34.93 -2.35
N TRP A 167 -11.78 -35.62 -3.27
CA TRP A 167 -10.37 -35.97 -3.16
C TRP A 167 -9.42 -34.89 -3.69
N PHE A 168 -9.93 -33.71 -4.09
CA PHE A 168 -9.06 -32.64 -4.60
C PHE A 168 -7.97 -32.24 -3.60
N GLY A 169 -8.25 -32.37 -2.29
CA GLY A 169 -7.26 -32.12 -1.24
C GLY A 169 -5.97 -32.92 -1.44
N LEU A 170 -6.04 -34.15 -1.97
CA LEU A 170 -4.86 -34.98 -2.26
C LEU A 170 -4.05 -34.43 -3.45
N ILE A 171 -4.72 -33.90 -4.47
CA ILE A 171 -4.08 -33.26 -5.64
C ILE A 171 -3.40 -31.95 -5.22
N ASP A 172 -4.02 -31.24 -4.27
CA ASP A 172 -3.55 -29.94 -3.78
C ASP A 172 -2.46 -30.05 -2.70
N LEU A 173 -2.35 -31.20 -2.04
CA LEU A 173 -1.41 -31.44 -0.94
C LEU A 173 0.07 -31.26 -1.35
N PRO A 174 0.56 -31.77 -2.49
CA PRO A 174 1.92 -31.51 -2.95
C PRO A 174 2.24 -30.02 -3.08
N PHE A 175 1.29 -29.22 -3.58
CA PHE A 175 1.46 -27.76 -3.68
C PHE A 175 1.48 -27.11 -2.31
N SER A 176 0.56 -27.50 -1.42
CA SER A 176 0.49 -26.99 -0.05
C SER A 176 1.77 -27.28 0.73
N LEU A 177 2.32 -28.50 0.61
CA LEU A 177 3.61 -28.87 1.20
C LEU A 177 4.75 -28.04 0.63
N LEU A 178 4.78 -27.84 -0.68
CA LEU A 178 5.81 -27.03 -1.34
C LEU A 178 5.75 -25.56 -0.89
N PHE A 179 4.56 -24.97 -0.77
CA PHE A 179 4.39 -23.61 -0.24
C PHE A 179 4.72 -23.52 1.25
N GLY A 180 4.40 -24.55 2.03
CA GLY A 180 4.76 -24.64 3.45
C GLY A 180 6.26 -24.71 3.65
N ALA A 181 6.95 -25.57 2.90
CA ALA A 181 8.40 -25.66 2.90
C ALA A 181 9.07 -24.34 2.47
N GLU A 182 8.55 -23.68 1.43
CA GLU A 182 9.04 -22.36 1.02
C GLU A 182 8.88 -21.32 2.13
N LEU A 183 7.71 -21.30 2.80
CA LEU A 183 7.45 -20.39 3.91
C LEU A 183 8.45 -20.63 5.05
N LEU A 184 8.62 -21.88 5.48
CA LEU A 184 9.55 -22.24 6.55
C LEU A 184 10.99 -21.88 6.21
N ALA A 185 11.47 -22.23 5.01
CA ALA A 185 12.82 -21.92 4.58
C ALA A 185 13.07 -20.40 4.57
N ARG A 186 12.14 -19.62 4.02
CA ARG A 186 12.28 -18.15 3.98
C ARG A 186 12.21 -17.53 5.38
N SER A 187 11.33 -18.02 6.26
CA SER A 187 11.24 -17.55 7.64
C SER A 187 12.52 -17.86 8.43
N PHE A 188 13.11 -19.04 8.22
CA PHE A 188 14.41 -19.40 8.80
C PHE A 188 15.52 -18.45 8.34
N PHE A 189 15.59 -18.14 7.03
CA PHE A 189 16.56 -17.15 6.53
C PHE A 189 16.34 -15.74 7.11
N ILE A 190 15.10 -15.32 7.35
CA ILE A 190 14.77 -14.03 7.99
C ILE A 190 15.27 -14.02 9.44
N LYS A 191 14.92 -15.05 10.22
CA LYS A 191 15.37 -15.18 11.62
C LYS A 191 16.90 -15.22 11.73
N ARG A 192 17.58 -15.86 10.79
CA ARG A 192 19.05 -15.89 10.75
C ARG A 192 19.67 -14.53 10.43
N ARG A 193 19.05 -13.72 9.56
CA ARG A 193 19.55 -12.38 9.21
C ARG A 193 19.21 -11.32 10.24
N HIS A 194 18.10 -11.50 10.95
CA HIS A 194 17.61 -10.55 11.93
C HIS A 194 17.29 -11.27 13.24
N PRO A 195 18.30 -11.45 14.12
CA PRO A 195 18.15 -12.22 15.35
C PRO A 195 17.14 -11.61 16.33
N GLU A 196 16.89 -10.30 16.25
CA GLU A 196 15.89 -9.56 17.05
C GLU A 196 14.45 -10.05 16.85
N PHE A 197 14.08 -10.59 15.67
CA PHE A 197 12.70 -11.01 15.41
C PHE A 197 12.36 -12.31 16.11
N SER A 198 11.17 -12.44 16.67
CA SER A 198 10.65 -13.75 17.09
C SER A 198 10.37 -14.65 15.87
N TRP A 199 10.31 -15.98 16.09
CA TRP A 199 9.96 -16.92 15.02
C TRP A 199 8.55 -16.64 14.46
N LEU A 200 7.62 -16.25 15.32
CA LEU A 200 6.27 -15.89 14.91
C LEU A 200 6.26 -14.63 14.02
N GLU A 201 7.01 -13.60 14.40
CA GLU A 201 7.15 -12.39 13.58
C GLU A 201 7.77 -12.70 12.21
N ALA A 202 8.80 -13.55 12.16
CA ALA A 202 9.44 -13.93 10.90
C ALA A 202 8.48 -14.63 9.93
N ILE A 203 7.56 -15.45 10.45
CA ILE A 203 6.53 -16.11 9.64
C ILE A 203 5.39 -15.12 9.29
N LEU A 204 4.92 -14.31 10.23
CA LEU A 204 3.88 -13.29 10.04
C LEU A 204 4.29 -12.19 9.05
N TRP A 205 5.59 -11.92 8.90
CA TRP A 205 6.11 -11.03 7.85
C TRP A 205 5.64 -11.43 6.43
N ARG A 206 5.26 -12.69 6.25
CA ARG A 206 4.70 -13.24 5.00
C ARG A 206 3.30 -13.79 5.22
N TRP A 207 2.47 -13.09 5.99
CA TRP A 207 1.10 -13.51 6.34
C TRP A 207 0.28 -14.01 5.14
N TYR A 208 0.42 -13.38 3.97
CA TYR A 208 -0.33 -13.75 2.76
C TYR A 208 -0.02 -15.18 2.29
N ASN A 209 1.15 -15.73 2.59
CA ASN A 209 1.50 -17.10 2.24
C ASN A 209 0.70 -18.15 3.03
N PHE A 210 0.14 -17.81 4.19
CA PHE A 210 -0.73 -18.74 4.92
C PHE A 210 -1.98 -19.11 4.13
N LEU A 211 -2.46 -18.21 3.27
CA LEU A 211 -3.63 -18.46 2.42
C LEU A 211 -3.40 -19.65 1.46
N PHE A 212 -2.15 -20.00 1.12
CA PHE A 212 -1.85 -21.21 0.36
C PHE A 212 -2.01 -22.50 1.15
N LEU A 213 -1.92 -22.45 2.48
CA LEU A 213 -1.97 -23.63 3.34
C LEU A 213 -3.39 -23.96 3.82
N ILE A 214 -4.33 -23.03 3.64
CA ILE A 214 -5.71 -23.21 4.06
C ILE A 214 -6.42 -24.17 3.08
N PRO A 215 -7.04 -25.27 3.57
CA PRO A 215 -7.67 -26.26 2.71
C PRO A 215 -9.12 -25.94 2.31
N PHE A 216 -9.82 -25.05 3.03
CA PHE A 216 -11.25 -24.75 2.82
C PHE A 216 -11.50 -23.48 2.00
N TRP A 217 -10.88 -22.34 2.32
CA TRP A 217 -11.05 -21.07 1.57
C TRP A 217 -10.03 -20.90 0.44
N ARG A 218 -9.97 -21.89 -0.46
CA ARG A 218 -8.96 -21.94 -1.53
C ARG A 218 -9.05 -20.76 -2.50
N SER A 219 -10.19 -20.11 -2.64
CA SER A 219 -10.36 -18.89 -3.45
C SER A 219 -9.51 -17.71 -2.95
N LEU A 220 -9.22 -17.63 -1.65
CA LEU A 220 -8.37 -16.58 -1.07
C LEU A 220 -6.92 -16.64 -1.57
N ARG A 221 -6.50 -17.76 -2.17
CA ARG A 221 -5.19 -17.91 -2.82
C ARG A 221 -4.96 -16.92 -3.96
N ILE A 222 -6.01 -16.27 -4.46
CA ILE A 222 -5.87 -15.17 -5.42
C ILE A 222 -4.96 -14.05 -4.88
N ILE A 223 -5.05 -13.72 -3.59
CA ILE A 223 -4.27 -12.64 -2.96
C ILE A 223 -2.77 -12.92 -3.08
N PRO A 224 -2.23 -14.05 -2.56
CA PRO A 224 -0.81 -14.29 -2.63
C PRO A 224 -0.33 -14.60 -4.06
N VAL A 225 -1.17 -15.13 -4.95
CA VAL A 225 -0.85 -15.29 -6.38
C VAL A 225 -0.62 -13.93 -7.04
N LEU A 226 -1.55 -12.98 -6.87
CA LEU A 226 -1.41 -11.62 -7.41
C LEU A 226 -0.15 -10.93 -6.90
N ILE A 227 0.13 -11.02 -5.60
CA ILE A 227 1.36 -10.46 -5.01
C ILE A 227 2.61 -11.10 -5.63
N ARG A 228 2.61 -12.42 -5.88
CA ARG A 228 3.75 -13.12 -6.50
C ARG A 228 3.93 -12.73 -7.96
N LEU A 229 2.84 -12.54 -8.71
CA LEU A 229 2.87 -12.07 -10.10
C LEU A 229 3.39 -10.63 -10.20
N ASP A 230 3.00 -9.75 -9.26
CA ASP A 230 3.55 -8.39 -9.13
C ASP A 230 5.06 -8.42 -8.87
N ARG A 231 5.49 -9.20 -7.88
CA ARG A 231 6.92 -9.33 -7.53
C ARG A 231 7.76 -9.94 -8.65
N ALA A 232 7.18 -10.84 -9.44
CA ALA A 232 7.82 -11.41 -10.61
C ALA A 232 7.81 -10.47 -11.83
N LYS A 233 7.22 -9.26 -11.70
CA LYS A 233 7.05 -8.27 -12.77
C LYS A 233 6.26 -8.80 -13.98
N ILE A 234 5.45 -9.85 -13.78
CA ILE A 234 4.59 -10.43 -14.82
C ILE A 234 3.33 -9.57 -14.99
N ILE A 235 2.81 -9.03 -13.89
CA ILE A 235 1.68 -8.09 -13.88
C ILE A 235 2.13 -6.84 -13.14
N LYS A 236 1.83 -5.64 -13.66
CA LYS A 236 2.13 -4.38 -12.97
C LYS A 236 0.94 -3.96 -12.10
N LEU A 237 0.93 -4.33 -10.82
CA LEU A 237 -0.13 -3.96 -9.87
C LEU A 237 0.16 -2.62 -9.15
N GLN A 238 0.94 -1.74 -9.78
CA GLN A 238 1.38 -0.47 -9.20
C GLN A 238 0.22 0.42 -8.73
N LEU A 239 -0.89 0.47 -9.49
CA LEU A 239 -2.06 1.27 -9.13
C LEU A 239 -2.72 0.78 -7.82
N LEU A 240 -2.88 -0.53 -7.65
CA LEU A 240 -3.48 -1.12 -6.45
C LEU A 240 -2.58 -0.94 -5.22
N ARG A 241 -1.25 -1.05 -5.38
CA ARG A 241 -0.32 -0.81 -4.26
C ARG A 241 -0.37 0.64 -3.78
N THR A 242 -0.42 1.60 -4.70
CA THR A 242 -0.48 3.03 -4.35
C THR A 242 -1.79 3.37 -3.62
N GLN A 243 -2.92 2.77 -4.01
CA GLN A 243 -4.20 2.99 -3.33
C GLN A 243 -4.23 2.37 -1.93
N VAL A 244 -3.76 1.14 -1.75
CA VAL A 244 -3.71 0.49 -0.44
C VAL A 244 -2.72 1.20 0.50
N HIS A 245 -1.57 1.64 -0.02
CA HIS A 245 -0.65 2.45 0.78
C HIS A 245 -1.25 3.81 1.15
N ARG A 246 -1.95 4.50 0.24
CA ARG A 246 -2.65 5.75 0.58
C ARG A 246 -3.70 5.55 1.67
N GLY A 247 -4.56 4.54 1.57
CA GLY A 247 -5.63 4.31 2.55
C GLY A 247 -5.12 3.88 3.94
N ILE A 248 -4.09 3.03 4.00
CA ILE A 248 -3.51 2.59 5.29
C ILE A 248 -2.63 3.69 5.87
N VAL A 249 -1.75 4.30 5.07
CA VAL A 249 -0.83 5.34 5.55
C VAL A 249 -1.58 6.58 5.97
N SER A 250 -2.64 7.01 5.25
CA SER A 250 -3.42 8.20 5.65
C SER A 250 -4.01 8.06 7.05
N ASN A 251 -4.46 6.87 7.46
CA ASN A 251 -5.06 6.65 8.78
C ASN A 251 -3.99 6.54 9.89
N PHE A 252 -2.82 5.97 9.60
CA PHE A 252 -1.73 5.87 10.59
C PHE A 252 -0.83 7.11 10.63
N ALA A 253 -0.83 7.93 9.57
CA ALA A 253 0.04 9.08 9.43
C ALA A 253 -0.32 10.23 10.38
N GLU A 254 -1.62 10.41 10.65
CA GLU A 254 -2.12 11.44 11.56
C GLU A 254 -1.57 11.19 12.98
N GLU A 255 -1.81 10.00 13.53
CA GLU A 255 -1.34 9.59 14.86
C GLU A 255 0.20 9.58 14.96
N LEU A 256 0.90 9.10 13.93
CA LEU A 256 2.37 9.02 13.95
C LEU A 256 3.03 10.41 13.83
N THR A 257 2.47 11.34 13.07
CA THR A 257 3.06 12.67 12.88
C THR A 257 2.92 13.51 14.13
N GLU A 258 1.78 13.43 14.80
CA GLU A 258 1.57 14.04 16.12
C GLU A 258 2.66 13.56 17.11
N ILE A 259 2.88 12.24 17.18
CA ILE A 259 3.91 11.64 18.04
C ILE A 259 5.32 12.11 17.65
N VAL A 260 5.63 12.23 16.35
CA VAL A 260 6.96 12.65 15.89
C VAL A 260 7.23 14.12 16.24
N VAL A 261 6.27 15.02 16.00
CA VAL A 261 6.43 16.45 16.34
C VAL A 261 6.56 16.63 17.85
N VAL A 262 5.69 15.97 18.62
CA VAL A 262 5.78 15.96 20.09
C VAL A 262 7.14 15.43 20.55
N ARG A 263 7.65 14.36 19.93
CA ARG A 263 8.97 13.80 20.26
C ARG A 263 10.12 14.76 19.94
N VAL A 264 10.07 15.46 18.80
CA VAL A 264 11.09 16.45 18.44
C VAL A 264 11.07 17.62 19.42
N ILE A 265 9.90 18.17 19.73
CA ILE A 265 9.74 19.26 20.70
C ILE A 265 10.24 18.82 22.07
N ASN A 266 9.84 17.63 22.54
CA ASN A 266 10.31 17.06 23.80
C ASN A 266 11.84 16.88 23.80
N GLN A 267 12.44 16.47 22.67
CA GLN A 267 13.90 16.33 22.56
C GLN A 267 14.61 17.69 22.68
N VAL A 268 14.07 18.74 22.07
CA VAL A 268 14.59 20.11 22.20
C VAL A 268 14.42 20.60 23.64
N GLN A 269 13.23 20.43 24.23
CA GLN A 269 12.96 20.76 25.63
C GLN A 269 13.91 20.03 26.60
N LEU A 270 14.20 18.75 26.37
CA LEU A 270 15.17 17.99 27.15
C LEU A 270 16.61 18.53 26.98
N SER A 271 16.98 18.96 25.78
CA SER A 271 18.29 19.56 25.50
C SER A 271 18.46 20.91 26.20
N ILE A 272 17.40 21.73 26.21
CA ILE A 272 17.31 22.99 26.97
C ILE A 272 17.44 22.71 28.47
N LYS A 273 16.66 21.75 29.00
CA LYS A 273 16.70 21.35 30.43
C LYS A 273 18.05 20.78 30.87
N ARG A 274 18.78 20.14 29.95
CA ARG A 274 20.15 19.62 30.18
C ARG A 274 21.24 20.69 30.11
N GLY A 275 20.88 21.95 29.86
CA GLY A 275 21.83 23.05 29.75
C GLY A 275 22.77 22.89 28.55
N GLU A 276 22.30 22.34 27.42
CA GLU A 276 23.13 22.30 26.21
C GLU A 276 23.27 23.70 25.58
N LEU A 277 22.28 24.58 25.80
CA LEU A 277 22.35 26.00 25.41
C LEU A 277 23.51 26.76 26.07
N THR A 278 23.81 26.48 27.35
CA THR A 278 24.96 27.07 28.05
C THR A 278 26.29 26.58 27.49
N ARG A 279 26.34 25.35 26.95
CA ARG A 279 27.54 24.79 26.31
C ARG A 279 27.78 25.41 24.93
N TRP A 280 26.73 25.64 24.15
CA TRP A 280 26.85 26.30 22.83
C TRP A 280 27.35 27.74 22.94
N LEU A 281 26.90 28.49 23.96
CA LEU A 281 27.33 29.87 24.24
C LEU A 281 28.71 29.98 24.90
N SER A 282 29.37 28.85 25.20
CA SER A 282 30.71 28.81 25.77
C SER A 282 31.75 28.57 24.67
N PRO A 283 32.56 29.56 24.28
CA PRO A 283 33.45 29.46 23.11
C PRO A 283 34.52 28.36 23.19
N LYS A 284 34.74 27.76 24.37
CA LYS A 284 35.82 26.78 24.60
C LYS A 284 35.51 25.35 24.13
N GLU A 285 34.24 24.99 23.91
CA GLU A 285 33.88 23.61 23.52
C GLU A 285 33.35 23.46 22.08
N THR A 286 32.88 24.55 21.47
CA THR A 286 32.21 24.54 20.15
C THR A 286 33.15 24.18 18.98
N PHE A 287 34.47 24.34 19.15
CA PHE A 287 35.45 24.13 18.08
C PHE A 287 35.90 22.67 17.84
N ARG A 288 35.48 21.69 18.66
CA ARG A 288 36.01 20.32 18.53
C ARG A 288 35.14 19.34 17.73
N HIS A 289 33.89 19.66 17.41
CA HIS A 289 32.95 18.69 16.81
C HIS A 289 32.01 19.30 15.76
N TYR A 290 32.47 20.31 15.02
CA TYR A 290 31.76 20.72 13.80
C TYR A 290 32.21 19.82 12.65
N ILE A 291 31.26 19.13 12.00
CA ILE A 291 31.53 18.43 10.73
C ILE A 291 31.48 19.51 9.67
N ASP A 292 32.65 19.94 9.24
CA ASP A 292 32.81 20.83 8.11
C ASP A 292 32.47 20.04 6.83
N ILE A 293 31.41 20.45 6.15
CA ILE A 293 30.91 19.79 4.93
C ILE A 293 31.52 20.47 3.69
N ASN A 294 32.02 21.71 3.79
CA ASN A 294 32.57 22.49 2.68
C ASN A 294 33.64 23.48 3.18
N ASP A 295 34.71 23.71 2.42
CA ASP A 295 35.83 24.63 2.78
C ASP A 295 35.47 26.15 2.95
N VAL A 296 34.21 26.49 3.19
CA VAL A 296 33.73 27.85 3.46
C VAL A 296 33.38 27.95 4.94
N ASN A 297 34.03 28.84 5.68
CA ASN A 297 33.64 29.15 7.05
C ASN A 297 32.28 29.87 7.06
N GLU A 298 31.18 29.13 7.24
CA GLU A 298 29.82 29.68 7.16
C GLU A 298 29.56 30.75 8.23
N VAL A 299 30.24 30.67 9.37
CA VAL A 299 30.11 31.67 10.45
C VAL A 299 30.66 33.02 10.00
N GLU A 300 31.79 33.05 9.30
CA GLU A 300 32.39 34.27 8.77
C GLU A 300 31.55 34.86 7.62
N ALA A 301 31.04 34.00 6.72
CA ALA A 301 30.17 34.40 5.63
C ALA A 301 28.84 34.99 6.13
N LEU A 302 28.18 34.32 7.09
CA LEU A 302 26.95 34.81 7.72
C LEU A 302 27.19 36.10 8.52
N SER A 303 28.33 36.20 9.20
CA SER A 303 28.71 37.44 9.92
C SER A 303 28.87 38.61 8.96
N THR A 304 29.49 38.38 7.80
CA THR A 304 29.65 39.40 6.76
C THR A 304 28.31 39.85 6.20
N ILE A 305 27.41 38.91 5.88
CA ILE A 305 26.06 39.22 5.39
C ILE A 305 25.27 40.00 6.45
N LEU A 306 25.34 39.59 7.71
CA LEU A 306 24.65 40.26 8.81
C LEU A 306 25.18 41.68 9.03
N LEU A 307 26.51 41.86 9.03
CA LEU A 307 27.15 43.17 9.16
C LEU A 307 26.76 44.10 8.02
N GLN A 308 26.78 43.61 6.77
CA GLN A 308 26.32 44.37 5.62
C GLN A 308 24.83 44.74 5.74
N THR A 309 24.00 43.80 6.18
CA THR A 309 22.56 44.05 6.38
C THR A 309 22.34 45.11 7.46
N ILE A 310 23.04 45.03 8.59
CA ILE A 310 22.93 46.00 9.68
C ILE A 310 23.40 47.37 9.21
N ILE A 311 24.59 47.47 8.60
CA ILE A 311 25.21 48.74 8.21
C ILE A 311 24.44 49.41 7.07
N TYR A 312 24.04 48.66 6.04
CA TYR A 312 23.46 49.23 4.84
C TYR A 312 21.93 49.24 4.81
N GLN A 313 21.26 48.34 5.52
CA GLN A 313 19.79 48.23 5.47
C GLN A 313 19.12 48.66 6.77
N VAL A 314 19.66 48.28 7.93
CA VAL A 314 19.02 48.58 9.22
C VAL A 314 19.40 49.97 9.74
N PHE A 315 20.69 50.30 9.74
CA PHE A 315 21.19 51.56 10.31
C PHE A 315 20.57 52.82 9.69
N PRO A 316 20.39 52.90 8.36
CA PRO A 316 19.71 54.03 7.73
C PRO A 316 18.24 54.13 8.14
N GLN A 317 17.56 52.99 8.36
CA GLN A 317 16.15 52.98 8.77
C GLN A 317 15.94 53.45 10.20
N ILE A 318 16.92 53.21 11.10
CA ILE A 318 16.86 53.63 12.51
C ILE A 318 17.57 54.97 12.79
N GLN A 319 18.24 55.54 11.78
CA GLN A 319 18.94 56.82 11.87
C GLN A 319 18.06 57.96 12.40
N PRO A 320 16.80 58.15 11.93
CA PRO A 320 15.98 59.26 12.42
C PRO A 320 15.66 59.14 13.91
N GLU A 321 15.45 57.93 14.43
CA GLU A 321 15.26 57.67 15.85
C GLU A 321 16.52 57.98 16.66
N ILE A 322 17.71 57.64 16.14
CA ILE A 322 19.00 57.97 16.76
C ILE A 322 19.18 59.50 16.82
N ILE A 323 18.88 60.21 15.73
CA ILE A 323 18.93 61.68 15.69
C ILE A 323 17.95 62.27 16.69
N ALA A 324 16.74 61.71 16.83
CA ALA A 324 15.76 62.17 17.80
C ALA A 324 16.25 62.01 19.25
N ILE A 325 16.88 60.87 19.59
CA ILE A 325 17.47 60.63 20.92
C ILE A 325 18.64 61.58 21.17
N LEU A 326 19.53 61.75 20.20
CA LEU A 326 20.66 62.68 20.30
C LEU A 326 20.19 64.12 20.47
N LYS A 327 19.20 64.55 19.68
CA LYS A 327 18.58 65.88 19.77
C LYS A 327 17.98 66.09 21.16
N HIS A 328 17.33 65.08 21.72
CA HIS A 328 16.77 65.15 23.09
C HIS A 328 17.87 65.35 24.13
N ASN A 329 18.93 64.54 24.08
CA ASN A 329 20.04 64.60 25.03
C ASN A 329 20.85 65.90 24.91
N ILE A 330 21.12 66.38 23.69
CA ILE A 330 21.82 67.65 23.44
C ILE A 330 20.98 68.83 23.93
N ASN A 331 19.66 68.82 23.66
CA ASN A 331 18.75 69.84 24.19
C ASN A 331 18.72 69.84 25.73
N ALA A 332 18.67 68.67 26.35
CA ALA A 332 18.72 68.55 27.81
C ALA A 332 20.04 69.11 28.38
N ALA A 333 21.18 68.79 27.76
CA ALA A 333 22.49 69.27 28.17
C ALA A 333 22.64 70.79 28.01
N LEU A 334 22.17 71.35 26.89
CA LEU A 334 22.20 72.80 26.64
C LEU A 334 21.34 73.57 27.65
N LYS A 335 20.16 73.05 28.01
CA LYS A 335 19.28 73.65 29.04
C LYS A 335 19.90 73.65 30.45
N GLN A 336 20.83 72.73 30.70
CA GLN A 336 21.55 72.64 31.98
C GLN A 336 22.78 73.57 32.04
N SER A 337 23.19 74.17 30.92
CA SER A 337 24.36 75.06 30.87
C SER A 337 24.04 76.46 31.42
N PRO A 338 24.87 77.02 32.32
CA PRO A 338 24.67 78.36 32.87
C PRO A 338 24.80 79.48 31.83
N LEU A 339 25.56 79.27 30.73
CA LEU A 339 25.61 80.22 29.60
C LEU A 339 24.25 80.36 28.90
N TYR A 340 23.49 79.26 28.83
CA TYR A 340 22.26 79.18 28.05
C TYR A 340 21.06 79.83 28.77
N ARG A 341 21.02 79.71 30.11
CA ARG A 341 20.02 80.40 30.95
C ARG A 341 20.02 81.92 30.80
N ASN A 342 21.18 82.52 30.53
CA ASN A 342 21.31 83.97 30.37
C ASN A 342 20.88 84.49 28.98
N LEU A 343 20.80 83.61 27.98
CA LEU A 343 20.45 83.95 26.60
C LEU A 343 18.95 83.75 26.29
N LEU A 344 18.22 83.06 27.16
CA LEU A 344 16.77 82.77 27.06
C LEU A 344 15.85 84.02 27.08
N VAL A 345 16.40 85.20 27.34
CA VAL A 345 15.66 86.48 27.40
C VAL A 345 15.47 87.12 26.01
N LEU A 346 16.24 86.67 25.00
CA LEU A 346 16.17 87.22 23.65
C LEU A 346 15.13 86.47 22.79
N PRO A 347 14.21 87.17 22.10
CA PRO A 347 13.25 86.53 21.20
C PRO A 347 14.00 85.86 20.03
N GLY A 348 13.70 84.58 19.78
CA GLY A 348 14.30 83.78 18.69
C GLY A 348 15.34 82.74 19.13
N VAL A 349 15.80 82.74 20.38
CA VAL A 349 16.85 81.82 20.88
C VAL A 349 16.39 80.35 20.95
N ASP A 350 15.11 80.09 21.23
CA ASP A 350 14.57 78.71 21.27
C ASP A 350 14.58 78.03 19.89
N GLN A 351 14.29 78.79 18.83
CA GLN A 351 14.37 78.29 17.45
C GLN A 351 15.81 78.02 17.03
N MET A 352 16.74 78.90 17.40
CA MET A 352 18.17 78.69 17.17
C MET A 352 18.70 77.46 17.90
N GLN A 353 18.21 77.18 19.12
CA GLN A 353 18.54 75.96 19.86
C GLN A 353 18.13 74.70 19.12
N ALA A 354 16.86 74.67 18.71
CA ALA A 354 16.29 73.50 18.09
C ALA A 354 17.04 73.16 16.80
N GLN A 355 17.39 74.18 16.02
CA GLN A 355 18.20 74.06 14.81
C GLN A 355 19.64 73.62 15.12
N PHE A 356 20.28 74.20 16.14
CA PHE A 356 21.64 73.84 16.52
C PHE A 356 21.75 72.40 17.04
N SER A 357 20.85 71.99 17.92
CA SER A 357 20.77 70.62 18.43
C SER A 357 20.46 69.62 17.32
N GLU A 358 19.61 69.99 16.37
CA GLU A 358 19.29 69.16 15.21
C GLU A 358 20.47 69.02 14.25
N GLN A 359 21.17 70.11 13.95
CA GLN A 359 22.39 70.08 13.12
C GLN A 359 23.49 69.25 13.78
N ILE A 360 23.74 69.43 15.08
CA ILE A 360 24.74 68.63 15.80
C ILE A 360 24.33 67.17 15.88
N ALA A 361 23.09 66.86 16.24
CA ALA A 361 22.60 65.48 16.31
C ALA A 361 22.74 64.78 14.94
N THR A 362 22.36 65.48 13.87
CA THR A 362 22.46 64.97 12.50
C THR A 362 23.91 64.79 12.07
N GLN A 363 24.79 65.76 12.37
CA GLN A 363 26.21 65.68 12.01
C GLN A 363 26.91 64.58 12.78
N ILE A 364 26.63 64.42 14.08
CA ILE A 364 27.19 63.34 14.91
C ILE A 364 26.71 61.99 14.38
N ALA A 365 25.40 61.82 14.15
CA ALA A 365 24.86 60.56 13.64
C ALA A 365 25.43 60.20 12.26
N THR A 366 25.53 61.18 11.37
CA THR A 366 26.06 60.99 10.00
C THR A 366 27.56 60.70 10.00
N ASN A 367 28.34 61.42 10.82
CA ASN A 367 29.77 61.19 10.94
C ASN A 367 30.07 59.84 11.60
N LEU A 368 29.29 59.42 12.60
CA LEU A 368 29.40 58.09 13.21
C LEU A 368 29.05 57.00 12.21
N TYR A 369 27.98 57.18 11.42
CA TYR A 369 27.63 56.26 10.35
C TYR A 369 28.77 56.11 9.34
N GLN A 370 29.30 57.23 8.85
CA GLN A 370 30.43 57.20 7.91
C GLN A 370 31.69 56.60 8.53
N ALA A 371 31.98 56.87 9.81
CA ALA A 371 33.11 56.26 10.50
C ALA A 371 32.94 54.73 10.62
N ILE A 372 31.72 54.24 10.85
CA ILE A 372 31.41 52.79 10.93
C ILE A 372 31.49 52.14 9.54
N VAL A 373 30.97 52.78 8.50
CA VAL A 373 31.06 52.30 7.11
C VAL A 373 32.52 52.24 6.65
N ASN A 374 33.28 53.33 6.86
CA ASN A 374 34.70 53.39 6.49
C ASN A 374 35.55 52.40 7.30
N ALA A 375 35.21 52.19 8.57
CA ALA A 375 35.86 51.16 9.38
C ALA A 375 35.50 49.74 8.91
N ALA A 376 34.29 49.49 8.41
CA ALA A 376 33.91 48.19 7.86
C ALA A 376 34.62 47.84 6.54
N GLU A 377 35.07 48.85 5.79
CA GLU A 377 35.78 48.71 4.51
C GLU A 377 37.32 48.60 4.66
N ASP A 378 37.89 48.92 5.83
CA ASP A 378 39.34 48.88 6.09
C ASP A 378 39.81 47.49 6.60
N PRO A 379 40.78 46.83 5.94
CA PRO A 379 41.32 45.53 6.37
C PRO A 379 41.95 45.53 7.78
N THR A 380 42.35 46.69 8.31
CA THR A 380 42.93 46.82 9.66
C THR A 380 41.86 46.80 10.76
N SER A 381 40.65 47.28 10.43
CA SER A 381 39.49 47.33 11.32
C SER A 381 38.86 45.95 11.53
N ALA A 382 39.00 45.02 10.59
CA ALA A 382 38.57 43.63 10.77
C ALA A 382 39.19 42.98 12.02
N LYS A 383 40.46 43.29 12.31
CA LYS A 383 41.18 42.79 13.50
C LYS A 383 40.68 43.43 14.80
N LEU A 384 40.40 44.73 14.81
CA LEU A 384 39.85 45.43 15.98
C LEU A 384 38.40 45.02 16.25
N SER A 385 37.60 44.85 15.20
CA SER A 385 36.22 44.33 15.29
C SER A 385 36.20 42.89 15.81
N SER A 386 37.10 42.03 15.31
CA SER A 386 37.25 40.67 15.82
C SER A 386 37.61 40.66 17.32
N GLN A 387 38.53 41.54 17.75
CA GLN A 387 38.89 41.68 19.17
C GLN A 387 37.75 42.25 20.03
N LEU A 388 36.99 43.23 19.52
CA LEU A 388 35.83 43.80 20.20
C LEU A 388 34.75 42.73 20.37
N ILE A 389 34.43 41.98 19.32
CA ILE A 389 33.46 40.89 19.34
C ILE A 389 33.92 39.84 20.35
N GLN A 390 35.18 39.43 20.30
CA GLN A 390 35.72 38.45 21.25
C GLN A 390 35.58 38.93 22.70
N ARG A 391 35.98 40.18 23.00
CA ARG A 391 35.87 40.75 24.36
C ARG A 391 34.42 40.94 24.80
N PHE A 392 33.56 41.39 23.90
CA PHE A 392 32.13 41.55 24.15
C PHE A 392 31.48 40.20 24.44
N THR A 393 31.74 39.17 23.63
CA THR A 393 31.24 37.80 23.85
C THR A 393 31.77 37.21 25.15
N GLU A 394 33.05 37.39 25.48
CA GLU A 394 33.65 36.95 26.76
C GLU A 394 32.96 37.63 27.95
N SER A 395 32.79 38.96 27.92
CA SER A 395 32.15 39.71 29.01
C SER A 395 30.64 39.43 29.12
N LEU A 396 29.93 39.35 28.00
CA LEU A 396 28.50 39.04 27.96
C LEU A 396 28.24 37.62 28.47
N SER A 397 29.02 36.64 28.01
CA SER A 397 28.92 35.24 28.49
C SER A 397 29.17 35.16 30.00
N SER A 398 30.19 35.88 30.50
CA SER A 398 30.48 35.93 31.93
C SER A 398 29.35 36.56 32.76
N GLU A 399 28.71 37.64 32.30
CA GLU A 399 27.63 38.29 33.05
C GLU A 399 26.29 37.56 32.94
N MET A 400 26.00 36.96 31.78
CA MET A 400 24.84 36.10 31.56
C MET A 400 24.84 34.87 32.46
N GLN A 401 26.03 34.31 32.75
CA GLN A 401 26.20 33.20 33.69
C GLN A 401 26.02 33.62 35.16
N LYS A 402 26.52 34.81 35.55
CA LYS A 402 26.43 35.30 36.94
C LYS A 402 25.01 35.64 37.38
N LYS A 403 24.19 36.20 36.49
CA LYS A 403 22.86 36.72 36.83
C LYS A 403 21.72 35.72 36.66
N HIS A 404 21.99 34.43 36.46
CA HIS A 404 20.96 33.41 36.18
C HIS A 404 20.04 33.73 34.98
N VAL A 405 20.45 34.68 34.12
CA VAL A 405 19.66 35.12 32.95
C VAL A 405 19.47 33.96 31.98
N ILE A 406 20.48 33.10 31.84
CA ILE A 406 20.39 31.93 30.95
C ILE A 406 19.35 30.91 31.46
N SER A 407 19.21 30.71 32.76
CA SER A 407 18.16 29.82 33.29
C SER A 407 16.76 30.39 33.08
N GLU A 408 16.60 31.71 33.15
CA GLU A 408 15.33 32.38 32.88
C GLU A 408 14.95 32.29 31.39
N ILE A 409 15.92 32.51 30.49
CA ILE A 409 15.74 32.30 29.05
C ILE A 409 15.41 30.83 28.74
N GLN A 410 16.08 29.87 29.40
CA GLN A 410 15.79 28.44 29.24
C GLN A 410 14.37 28.08 29.67
N ALA A 411 13.89 28.65 30.77
CA ALA A 411 12.52 28.44 31.23
C ALA A 411 11.51 29.01 30.23
N LEU A 412 11.71 30.25 29.78
CA LEU A 412 10.83 30.89 28.78
C LEU A 412 10.81 30.13 27.44
N LEU A 413 11.97 29.64 26.97
CA LEU A 413 12.03 28.81 25.76
C LEU A 413 11.35 27.46 25.94
N PHE A 414 11.48 26.84 27.12
CA PHE A 414 10.79 25.59 27.43
C PHE A 414 9.27 25.77 27.42
N ASP A 415 8.78 26.84 28.04
CA ASP A 415 7.35 27.18 28.10
C ASP A 415 6.80 27.54 26.71
N PHE A 416 7.55 28.31 25.92
CA PHE A 416 7.20 28.60 24.53
C PHE A 416 7.09 27.34 23.66
N LEU A 417 8.00 26.38 23.84
CA LEU A 417 7.94 25.09 23.15
C LEU A 417 6.73 24.24 23.60
N GLU A 418 6.34 24.34 24.88
CA GLU A 418 5.13 23.71 25.39
C GLU A 418 3.87 24.31 24.74
N GLU A 419 3.83 25.62 24.60
CA GLU A 419 2.75 26.34 23.93
C GLU A 419 2.65 25.96 22.44
N ILE A 420 3.78 25.86 21.73
CA ILE A 420 3.81 25.37 20.34
C ILE A 420 3.27 23.95 20.27
N LYS A 421 3.67 23.06 21.18
CA LYS A 421 3.22 21.66 21.20
C LYS A 421 1.70 21.58 21.30
N ILE A 422 1.09 22.33 22.23
CA ILE A 422 -0.36 22.33 22.45
C ILE A 422 -1.10 22.89 21.22
N ASN A 423 -0.63 24.01 20.66
CA ASN A 423 -1.28 24.67 19.53
C ASN A 423 -1.13 23.92 18.20
N TYR A 424 -0.01 23.20 18.02
CA TYR A 424 0.28 22.48 16.78
C TYR A 424 -0.44 21.13 16.72
N VAL A 425 -0.51 20.40 17.83
CA VAL A 425 -1.23 19.11 17.93
C VAL A 425 -2.73 19.28 17.58
N GLN A 426 -3.32 20.43 17.92
CA GLN A 426 -4.73 20.71 17.62
C GLN A 426 -5.02 21.05 16.14
N ARG A 427 -3.99 21.28 15.31
CA ARG A 427 -4.14 21.89 13.97
C ARG A 427 -3.68 21.03 12.79
N LEU A 428 -3.15 19.83 13.01
CA LEU A 428 -2.69 18.98 11.91
C LEU A 428 -3.87 18.55 11.01
N SER A 429 -3.90 19.07 9.79
CA SER A 429 -4.79 18.62 8.71
C SER A 429 -4.02 17.76 7.70
N GLN A 430 -4.76 16.96 6.93
CA GLN A 430 -4.25 15.90 6.05
C GLN A 430 -3.33 16.36 4.89
N GLU A 431 -3.27 17.65 4.59
CA GLU A 431 -2.69 18.17 3.34
C GLU A 431 -1.15 18.33 3.37
N ASP A 432 -0.56 18.62 4.53
CA ASP A 432 0.88 18.90 4.67
C ASP A 432 1.76 17.63 4.60
N PHE A 433 1.18 16.46 4.83
CA PHE A 433 1.92 15.21 4.97
C PHE A 433 2.39 14.59 3.65
N GLU A 434 1.61 14.70 2.57
CA GLU A 434 2.01 14.19 1.25
C GLU A 434 3.30 14.87 0.76
N GLN A 435 3.47 16.17 1.07
CA GLN A 435 4.69 16.91 0.75
C GLN A 435 5.90 16.42 1.58
N ILE A 436 5.71 16.16 2.88
CA ILE A 436 6.76 15.69 3.79
C ILE A 436 7.25 14.29 3.41
N ILE A 437 6.35 13.36 3.04
CA ILE A 437 6.74 12.03 2.55
C ILE A 437 7.55 12.14 1.26
N GLU A 438 7.12 13.00 0.32
CA GLU A 438 7.81 13.15 -0.96
C GLU A 438 9.23 13.68 -0.77
N GLN A 439 9.40 14.68 0.11
CA GLN A 439 10.72 15.23 0.46
C GLN A 439 11.61 14.20 1.17
N THR A 440 11.05 13.44 2.12
CA THR A 440 11.80 12.38 2.83
C THR A 440 12.23 11.25 1.89
N ARG A 441 11.42 10.95 0.87
CA ARG A 441 11.79 9.97 -0.16
C ARG A 441 12.97 10.45 -1.02
N LYS A 442 13.07 11.75 -1.30
CA LYS A 442 14.21 12.34 -2.03
C LYS A 442 15.50 12.27 -1.20
N MET A 443 15.43 12.43 0.12
CA MET A 443 16.59 12.33 1.02
C MET A 443 17.14 10.91 1.20
N LYS A 444 16.33 9.85 1.00
CA LYS A 444 16.74 8.44 1.20
C LYS A 444 17.42 7.79 -0.02
N ILE A 445 17.59 8.50 -1.13
CA ILE A 445 18.36 7.98 -2.27
C ILE A 445 19.85 8.18 -1.93
N PRO A 446 20.65 7.12 -1.75
CA PRO A 446 22.07 7.29 -1.47
C PRO A 446 22.73 7.86 -2.72
N THR A 447 23.33 9.03 -2.58
CA THR A 447 24.26 9.62 -3.55
C THR A 447 25.37 8.60 -3.80
N THR A 448 25.25 7.84 -4.89
CA THR A 448 26.28 6.90 -5.32
C THR A 448 27.46 7.74 -5.76
N ILE A 449 28.54 7.66 -4.98
CA ILE A 449 29.85 8.23 -5.29
C ILE A 449 30.24 7.75 -6.69
N GLN A 450 30.29 8.68 -7.66
CA GLN A 450 30.93 8.43 -8.94
C GLN A 450 32.43 8.26 -8.70
N SER A 451 32.90 7.01 -8.72
CA SER A 451 34.31 6.70 -8.85
C SER A 451 34.80 7.24 -10.20
N THR A 452 35.58 8.32 -10.17
CA THR A 452 36.28 8.85 -11.33
C THR A 452 37.25 7.80 -11.84
N ALA A 453 36.99 7.29 -13.04
CA ALA A 453 37.88 6.38 -13.74
C ALA A 453 39.26 7.03 -13.93
N ILE A 454 40.29 6.41 -13.38
CA ILE A 454 41.69 6.75 -13.62
C ILE A 454 42.00 6.40 -15.08
N VAL A 455 42.18 7.42 -15.92
CA VAL A 455 42.70 7.29 -17.29
C VAL A 455 44.23 7.11 -17.19
N PRO A 456 44.83 6.05 -17.77
CA PRO A 456 46.28 5.93 -17.78
C PRO A 456 46.89 6.90 -18.80
N LYS A 457 47.90 7.64 -18.35
CA LYS A 457 48.68 8.61 -19.14
C LYS A 457 49.49 7.88 -20.23
N PRO A 458 49.56 8.40 -21.47
CA PRO A 458 50.41 7.82 -22.51
C PRO A 458 51.89 8.02 -22.18
N ARG A 459 52.66 6.97 -22.43
CA ARG A 459 54.11 6.90 -22.28
C ARG A 459 54.74 7.54 -23.52
N ASN A 460 55.38 8.69 -23.37
CA ASN A 460 56.28 9.23 -24.39
C ASN A 460 57.71 9.08 -23.87
N GLU A 461 58.52 8.46 -24.73
CA GLU A 461 59.99 8.47 -24.91
C GLU A 461 60.90 8.75 -23.71
#